data_AF-A0AAW9HWT9-F1
#
_entry.id   AF-A0AAW9HWT9-F1
#
_cell.length_a   1.000
_cell.length_b   1.000
_cell.length_c   1.000
_cell.angle_alpha   90.00
_cell.angle_beta   90.00
_cell.angle_gamma   90.00
#
_symmetry.space_group_name_H-M   'P 1'
#
loop_
_entity.id
_entity.type
_entity.pdbx_description
1 polymer ?
#
loop_
_entity_poly.entity_id
_entity_poly.type
_entity_poly.pdbx_seq_one_letter_code
_entity_poly.pdbx_strand_id
1 'polypeptide(L)'
;MDYTATIEITTSKAPEDIHDALEAYGVSVAEQPEGYRTIFTYPATTLKQAITTGLTLIESVGTPYTFEVKPSQLEEIENKSGNLPPLLSAKEAGERLGITPQAVKNRIEAGTLSGTKVGNQWIVPLHSVLANM
;
A
#
# COMPACT_ATOMS: atom_id res chain seq x y z
N MET A 1 16.67 -4.41 -14.49
CA MET A 1 15.25 -4.26 -14.12
C MET A 1 15.21 -3.24 -13.00
N ASP A 2 14.19 -2.41 -12.96
CA ASP A 2 14.12 -1.41 -11.90
C ASP A 2 13.33 -1.95 -10.72
N TYR A 3 13.81 -1.61 -9.54
CA TYR A 3 13.19 -1.92 -8.26
C TYR A 3 12.91 -0.62 -7.53
N THR A 4 11.76 -0.55 -6.88
CA THR A 4 11.39 0.52 -5.98
C THR A 4 11.53 0.02 -4.56
N ALA A 5 12.26 0.76 -3.73
CA ALA A 5 12.35 0.51 -2.30
C ALA A 5 11.55 1.56 -1.54
N THR A 6 10.80 1.11 -0.55
CA THR A 6 10.16 1.94 0.47
C THR A 6 10.81 1.59 1.79
N ILE A 7 11.51 2.57 2.38
CA ILE A 7 12.35 2.34 3.56
C ILE A 7 12.07 3.44 4.56
N GLU A 8 11.73 3.06 5.79
CA GLU A 8 11.64 4.01 6.89
C GLU A 8 12.93 4.02 7.69
N ILE A 9 13.41 5.23 8.01
CA ILE A 9 14.69 5.48 8.63
C ILE A 9 14.58 6.42 9.81
N THR A 10 15.49 6.25 10.78
CA THR A 10 15.80 7.27 11.78
C THR A 10 17.11 7.96 11.42
N THR A 11 17.17 9.28 11.55
CA THR A 11 18.38 10.05 11.24
C THR A 11 18.38 11.41 11.94
N SER A 12 19.56 11.98 12.15
CA SER A 12 19.73 13.37 12.59
C SER A 12 19.86 14.35 11.42
N LYS A 13 19.89 13.85 10.17
CA LYS A 13 19.98 14.67 8.95
C LYS A 13 18.67 15.38 8.66
N ALA A 14 18.76 16.53 7.99
CA ALA A 14 17.59 17.24 7.48
C ALA A 14 17.04 16.53 6.23
N PRO A 15 15.75 16.69 5.89
CA PRO A 15 15.15 16.10 4.68
C PRO A 15 15.91 16.46 3.39
N GLU A 16 16.43 17.68 3.31
CA GLU A 16 17.20 18.17 2.16
C GLU A 16 18.50 17.38 1.96
N ASP A 17 19.20 17.03 3.06
CA ASP A 17 20.41 16.21 2.99
C ASP A 17 20.12 14.78 2.47
N ILE A 18 18.91 14.26 2.75
CA ILE A 18 18.46 12.95 2.26
C ILE A 18 18.16 13.04 0.76
N HIS A 19 17.48 14.11 0.33
CA HIS A 19 17.20 14.38 -1.07
C HIS A 19 18.49 14.51 -1.88
N ASP A 20 19.46 15.29 -1.41
CA ASP A 20 20.74 15.49 -2.11
C ASP A 20 21.53 14.17 -2.23
N ALA A 21 21.58 13.37 -1.16
CA ALA A 21 22.32 12.11 -1.16
C ALA A 21 21.75 11.04 -2.11
N LEU A 22 20.43 11.08 -2.38
CA LEU A 22 19.74 10.11 -3.21
C LEU A 22 19.09 10.74 -4.46
N GLU A 23 19.54 11.93 -4.85
CA GLU A 23 19.00 12.69 -6.00
C GLU A 23 19.04 11.85 -7.29
N ALA A 24 20.14 11.11 -7.49
CA ALA A 24 20.35 10.24 -8.65
C ALA A 24 19.28 9.13 -8.79
N TYR A 25 18.52 8.84 -7.73
CA TYR A 25 17.48 7.81 -7.67
C TYR A 25 16.06 8.39 -7.56
N GLY A 26 15.91 9.71 -7.68
CA GLY A 26 14.62 10.39 -7.63
C GLY A 26 13.87 10.17 -6.32
N VAL A 27 14.57 10.26 -5.19
CA VAL A 27 13.97 9.95 -3.88
C VAL A 27 12.80 10.89 -3.55
N SER A 28 11.75 10.31 -2.98
CA SER A 28 10.69 11.02 -2.26
C SER A 28 10.87 10.80 -0.77
N VAL A 29 10.78 11.87 0.03
CA VAL A 29 10.91 11.83 1.49
C VAL A 29 9.62 12.33 2.13
N ALA A 30 9.11 11.61 3.12
CA ALA A 30 7.93 12.00 3.89
C ALA A 30 8.19 11.81 5.38
N GLU A 31 7.85 12.80 6.20
CA GLU A 31 7.98 12.73 7.66
C GLU A 31 7.09 11.61 8.23
N GLN A 32 7.59 10.94 9.26
CA GLN A 32 6.93 9.90 10.05
C GLN A 32 7.18 10.18 11.54
N PRO A 33 6.38 9.63 12.48
CA PRO A 33 6.57 9.87 13.90
C PRO A 33 7.99 9.59 14.43
N GLU A 34 8.67 8.59 13.86
CA GLU A 34 10.00 8.14 14.29
C GLU A 34 11.15 8.59 13.35
N GLY A 35 10.85 9.36 12.29
CA GLY A 35 11.85 9.77 11.31
C GLY A 35 11.26 10.04 9.93
N TYR A 36 11.76 9.33 8.90
CA TYR A 36 11.32 9.56 7.52
C TYR A 36 11.02 8.26 6.80
N ARG A 37 9.99 8.30 5.96
CA ARG A 37 9.76 7.32 4.89
C ARG A 37 10.43 7.83 3.63
N THR A 38 11.23 6.97 3.01
CA THR A 38 11.89 7.23 1.73
C THR A 38 11.36 6.26 0.67
N ILE A 39 11.20 6.76 -0.55
CA ILE A 39 10.82 5.96 -1.71
C ILE A 39 11.75 6.34 -2.85
N PHE A 40 12.48 5.37 -3.41
CA PHE A 40 13.38 5.62 -4.54
C PHE A 40 13.53 4.38 -5.42
N THR A 41 13.93 4.61 -6.68
CA THR A 41 14.00 3.56 -7.70
C THR A 41 15.43 3.43 -8.22
N TYR A 42 15.89 2.18 -8.37
CA TYR A 42 17.26 1.90 -8.80
C TYR A 42 17.35 0.57 -9.57
N PRO A 43 18.37 0.43 -10.45
CA PRO A 43 18.53 -0.76 -11.26
C PRO A 43 19.10 -1.94 -10.45
N ALA A 44 18.52 -3.11 -10.61
CA ALA A 44 19.07 -4.37 -10.14
C ALA A 44 18.73 -5.55 -11.09
N THR A 45 19.49 -6.63 -10.96
CA THR A 45 19.32 -7.85 -11.78
C THR A 45 18.57 -8.93 -11.00
N THR A 46 18.64 -8.90 -9.67
CA THR A 46 17.98 -9.87 -8.79
C THR A 46 17.41 -9.18 -7.56
N LEU A 47 16.40 -9.79 -6.92
CA LEU A 47 15.86 -9.29 -5.66
C LEU A 47 16.95 -9.20 -4.56
N LYS A 48 17.86 -10.18 -4.49
CA LYS A 48 18.98 -10.13 -3.54
C LYS A 48 19.85 -8.90 -3.76
N GLN A 49 20.23 -8.62 -5.02
CA GLN A 49 20.97 -7.41 -5.35
C GLN A 49 20.16 -6.17 -4.99
N ALA A 50 18.86 -6.15 -5.30
CA ALA A 50 17.99 -5.02 -4.99
C ALA A 50 17.96 -4.72 -3.49
N ILE A 51 17.83 -5.74 -2.64
CA ILE A 51 17.88 -5.59 -1.17
C ILE A 51 19.24 -5.02 -0.74
N THR A 52 20.34 -5.62 -1.18
CA THR A 52 21.69 -5.18 -0.80
C THR A 52 21.94 -3.73 -1.23
N THR A 53 21.64 -3.39 -2.48
CA THR A 53 21.82 -2.02 -3.01
C THR A 53 20.96 -1.02 -2.27
N GLY A 54 19.68 -1.32 -2.03
CA GLY A 54 18.78 -0.41 -1.30
C GLY A 54 19.25 -0.13 0.13
N LEU A 55 19.68 -1.17 0.85
CA LEU A 55 20.25 -1.02 2.20
C LEU A 55 21.53 -0.20 2.19
N THR A 56 22.46 -0.46 1.26
CA THR A 56 23.70 0.33 1.16
C THR A 56 23.43 1.81 0.87
N LEU A 57 22.47 2.11 -0.02
CA LEU A 57 22.10 3.49 -0.34
C LEU A 57 21.52 4.20 0.88
N ILE A 58 20.59 3.56 1.58
CA ILE A 58 19.86 4.21 2.68
C ILE A 58 20.70 4.35 3.96
N GLU A 59 21.62 3.42 4.22
CA GLU A 59 22.53 3.47 5.38
C GLU A 59 23.46 4.70 5.34
N SER A 60 23.65 5.32 4.18
CA SER A 60 24.42 6.57 4.06
C SER A 60 23.70 7.80 4.64
N VAL A 61 22.36 7.73 4.79
CA VAL A 61 21.51 8.84 5.23
C VAL A 61 20.79 8.57 6.55
N GLY A 62 20.71 7.34 7.02
CA GLY A 62 20.07 7.02 8.31
C GLY A 62 20.10 5.54 8.65
N THR A 63 19.52 5.19 9.81
CA THR A 63 19.37 3.80 10.25
C THR A 63 18.01 3.28 9.81
N PRO A 64 17.93 2.29 8.90
CA PRO A 64 16.65 1.72 8.48
C PRO A 64 16.03 0.88 9.59
N TYR A 65 14.72 1.01 9.78
CA TYR A 65 13.94 0.18 10.71
C TYR A 65 12.77 -0.56 10.03
N THR A 66 12.45 -0.22 8.78
CA THR A 66 11.63 -1.05 7.87
C THR A 66 12.30 -1.14 6.51
N PHE A 67 11.98 -2.17 5.74
CA PHE A 67 12.49 -2.31 4.38
C PHE A 67 11.51 -3.11 3.52
N GLU A 68 10.96 -2.46 2.50
CA GLU A 68 10.18 -3.10 1.46
C GLU A 68 10.84 -2.83 0.11
N VAL A 69 10.99 -3.86 -0.71
CA VAL A 69 11.49 -3.70 -2.08
C VAL A 69 10.71 -4.59 -3.01
N LYS A 70 10.34 -4.04 -4.17
CA LYS A 70 9.65 -4.79 -5.21
C LYS A 70 10.04 -4.29 -6.61
N PRO A 71 9.91 -5.14 -7.64
CA PRO A 71 9.99 -4.69 -9.02
C PRO A 71 9.07 -3.49 -9.28
N SER A 72 9.57 -2.44 -9.93
CA SER A 72 8.79 -1.20 -10.15
C SER A 72 7.51 -1.43 -10.95
N GLN A 73 7.47 -2.46 -11.79
CA GLN A 73 6.25 -2.87 -12.50
C GLN A 73 5.13 -3.36 -11.57
N LEU A 74 5.47 -4.04 -10.47
CA LEU A 74 4.47 -4.47 -9.48
C LEU A 74 3.94 -3.28 -8.68
N GLU A 75 4.81 -2.34 -8.34
CA GLU A 75 4.45 -1.08 -7.68
C GLU A 75 3.48 -0.25 -8.54
N GLU A 76 3.71 -0.17 -9.86
CA GLU A 76 2.78 0.48 -10.79
C GLU A 76 1.41 -0.21 -10.85
N ILE A 77 1.37 -1.55 -10.78
CA ILE A 77 0.11 -2.30 -10.78
C ILE A 77 -0.66 -2.01 -9.49
N GLU A 78 0.00 -2.06 -8.34
CA GLU A 78 -0.62 -1.77 -7.04
C GLU A 78 -1.15 -0.34 -6.96
N ASN A 79 -0.36 0.63 -7.43
CA ASN A 79 -0.78 2.04 -7.46
C ASN A 79 -1.92 2.32 -8.45
N LYS A 80 -1.95 1.64 -9.60
CA LYS A 80 -3.07 1.74 -10.58
C LYS A 80 -4.34 1.05 -10.09
N SER A 81 -4.20 0.00 -9.29
CA SER A 81 -5.34 -0.73 -8.71
C SER A 81 -5.96 0.03 -7.54
N GLY A 82 -5.16 0.85 -6.85
CA GLY A 82 -5.40 1.21 -5.47
C GLY A 82 -5.36 -0.06 -4.61
N ASN A 83 -4.85 0.02 -3.39
CA ASN A 83 -4.99 -1.10 -2.44
C ASN A 83 -6.44 -1.17 -1.91
N LEU A 84 -7.42 -1.20 -2.82
CA LEU A 84 -8.81 -1.39 -2.50
C LEU A 84 -8.98 -2.87 -2.16
N PRO A 85 -9.42 -3.21 -0.94
CA PRO A 85 -9.77 -4.59 -0.64
C PRO A 85 -10.81 -5.06 -1.65
N PRO A 86 -10.86 -6.34 -2.03
CA PRO A 86 -11.84 -6.81 -3.00
C PRO A 86 -13.25 -6.33 -2.60
N LEU A 87 -13.88 -5.54 -3.46
CA LEU A 87 -15.17 -4.91 -3.21
C LEU A 87 -16.25 -5.69 -3.96
N LEU A 88 -17.39 -5.86 -3.30
CA LEU A 88 -18.58 -6.48 -3.87
C LEU A 88 -19.71 -5.45 -3.92
N SER A 89 -20.50 -5.49 -4.98
CA SER A 89 -21.82 -4.86 -4.98
C SER A 89 -22.75 -5.58 -4.00
N ALA A 90 -23.81 -4.92 -3.55
CA ALA A 90 -24.86 -5.57 -2.75
C ALA A 90 -25.48 -6.81 -3.43
N LYS A 91 -25.44 -6.89 -4.77
CA LYS A 91 -25.89 -8.06 -5.51
C LYS A 91 -24.95 -9.24 -5.32
N GLU A 92 -23.66 -9.05 -5.58
CA GLU A 92 -22.64 -10.10 -5.44
C GLU A 92 -22.48 -10.55 -3.98
N ALA A 93 -22.59 -9.61 -3.03
CA ALA A 93 -22.63 -9.94 -1.60
C ALA A 93 -23.85 -10.82 -1.25
N GLY A 94 -25.02 -10.49 -1.82
CA GLY A 94 -26.24 -11.28 -1.61
C GLY A 94 -26.14 -12.69 -2.18
N GLU A 95 -25.58 -12.84 -3.38
CA GLU A 95 -25.32 -14.14 -4.00
C GLU A 95 -24.41 -15.02 -3.14
N ARG A 96 -23.37 -14.43 -2.52
CA ARG A 96 -22.46 -15.16 -1.63
C ARG A 96 -23.06 -15.50 -0.26
N LEU A 97 -23.85 -14.61 0.31
CA LEU A 97 -24.51 -14.81 1.60
C LEU A 97 -25.81 -15.61 1.52
N GLY A 98 -26.29 -15.93 0.31
CA GLY A 98 -27.58 -16.59 0.11
C GLY A 98 -28.78 -15.71 0.48
N ILE A 99 -28.66 -14.39 0.41
CA ILE A 99 -29.72 -13.42 0.75
C ILE A 99 -29.98 -12.43 -0.39
N THR A 100 -31.11 -11.73 -0.33
CA THR A 100 -31.45 -10.74 -1.36
C THR A 100 -30.56 -9.49 -1.26
N PRO A 101 -30.34 -8.77 -2.37
CA PRO A 101 -29.59 -7.50 -2.33
C PRO A 101 -30.22 -6.46 -1.40
N GLN A 102 -31.54 -6.50 -1.20
CA GLN A 102 -32.23 -5.62 -0.25
C GLN A 102 -31.92 -6.02 1.20
N ALA A 103 -31.83 -7.32 1.52
CA ALA A 103 -31.43 -7.79 2.84
C ALA A 103 -29.99 -7.38 3.18
N VAL A 104 -29.08 -7.40 2.19
CA VAL A 104 -27.71 -6.88 2.34
C VAL A 104 -27.74 -5.39 2.74
N LYS A 105 -28.50 -4.56 2.01
CA LYS A 105 -28.63 -3.12 2.34
C LYS A 105 -29.18 -2.89 3.74
N ASN A 106 -30.25 -3.60 4.10
CA ASN A 106 -30.86 -3.49 5.42
C ASN A 106 -29.86 -3.87 6.53
N ARG A 107 -28.99 -4.88 6.31
CA ARG A 107 -27.95 -5.26 7.26
C ARG A 107 -26.84 -4.21 7.39
N ILE A 108 -26.47 -3.56 6.30
CA ILE A 108 -25.53 -2.44 6.31
C ILE A 108 -26.12 -1.26 7.09
N GLU A 109 -27.36 -0.88 6.79
CA GLU A 109 -28.07 0.20 7.49
C GLU A 109 -28.26 -0.11 8.98
N ALA A 110 -28.50 -1.37 9.34
CA ALA A 110 -28.56 -1.84 10.72
C ALA A 110 -27.18 -1.99 11.40
N GLY A 111 -26.08 -1.78 10.68
CA GLY A 111 -24.71 -1.90 11.21
C GLY A 111 -24.23 -3.34 11.45
N THR A 112 -25.00 -4.34 11.02
CA THR A 112 -24.69 -5.77 11.19
C THR A 112 -23.83 -6.35 10.06
N LEU A 113 -23.60 -5.58 9.00
CA LEU A 113 -22.69 -5.90 7.91
C LEU A 113 -21.92 -4.64 7.53
N SER A 114 -20.60 -4.73 7.37
CA SER A 114 -19.80 -3.57 6.97
C SER A 114 -20.03 -3.27 5.50
N GLY A 115 -20.42 -2.03 5.18
CA GLY A 115 -20.60 -1.57 3.82
C GLY A 115 -20.86 -0.08 3.79
N THR A 116 -20.74 0.53 2.61
CA THR A 116 -20.99 1.96 2.43
C THR A 116 -21.64 2.23 1.08
N LYS A 117 -22.36 3.35 0.99
CA LYS A 117 -22.97 3.81 -0.26
C LYS A 117 -21.98 4.69 -1.02
N VAL A 118 -21.58 4.25 -2.21
CA VAL A 118 -20.71 5.00 -3.13
C VAL A 118 -21.52 5.34 -4.38
N GLY A 119 -21.83 6.63 -4.56
CA GLY A 119 -22.76 7.07 -5.61
C GLY A 119 -24.13 6.42 -5.46
N ASN A 120 -24.55 5.65 -6.47
CA ASN A 120 -25.82 4.92 -6.45
C ASN A 120 -25.68 3.43 -6.08
N GLN A 121 -24.47 2.98 -5.73
CA GLN A 121 -24.20 1.58 -5.39
C GLN A 121 -23.86 1.41 -3.92
N TRP A 122 -24.28 0.27 -3.36
CA TRP A 122 -23.81 -0.20 -2.07
C TRP A 122 -22.62 -1.12 -2.27
N ILE A 123 -21.54 -0.81 -1.59
CA ILE A 123 -20.25 -1.47 -1.68
C ILE A 123 -19.98 -2.19 -0.36
N VAL A 124 -19.63 -3.46 -0.45
CA VAL A 124 -19.36 -4.36 0.67
C VAL A 124 -17.95 -4.92 0.51
N PRO A 125 -17.04 -4.75 1.48
CA PRO A 125 -15.76 -5.40 1.43
C PRO A 125 -15.91 -6.93 1.50
N LEU A 126 -15.18 -7.67 0.68
CA LEU A 126 -15.25 -9.13 0.63
C LEU A 126 -15.00 -9.78 2.00
N HIS A 127 -14.06 -9.25 2.79
CA HIS A 127 -13.79 -9.77 4.14
C HIS A 127 -15.02 -9.69 5.05
N SER A 128 -15.87 -8.69 4.88
CA SER A 128 -17.11 -8.54 5.67
C SER A 128 -18.13 -9.60 5.29
N VAL A 129 -18.23 -9.94 4.00
CA VAL A 129 -19.07 -11.04 3.53
C VAL A 129 -18.57 -12.38 4.08
N LEU A 130 -17.27 -12.66 3.97
CA LEU A 130 -16.68 -13.91 4.45
C LEU A 130 -16.84 -14.09 5.97
N ALA A 131 -16.78 -13.01 6.75
CA ALA A 131 -17.00 -13.04 8.19
C ALA A 131 -18.47 -13.30 8.60
N ASN A 132 -19.40 -13.24 7.65
CA ASN A 132 -20.85 -13.36 7.87
C ASN A 132 -21.51 -14.49 7.05
N MET A 133 -20.71 -15.38 6.45
CA MET A 133 -21.17 -16.65 5.87
C MET A 133 -21.50 -17.66 6.98
#